data_AF-A0A8J7N128-F1
#
_entry.id   AF-A0A8J7N128-F1
#
_cell.length_a   1.000
_cell.length_b   1.000
_cell.length_c   1.000
_cell.angle_alpha   90.00
_cell.angle_beta   90.00
_cell.angle_gamma   90.00
#
_symmetry.space_group_name_H-M   'P 1'
#
loop_
_entity.id
_entity.type
_entity.pdbx_description
1 polymer ?
#
loop_
_entity_poly.entity_id
_entity_poly.type
_entity_poly.pdbx_seq_one_letter_code
_entity_poly.pdbx_strand_id
1 'polypeptide(L)'
;MAKFKRILLKLSGESLMGEQGYGIDVKRLNEYAAQIKEALEMGVQISIVIGGGNIFRGLSGAGKGFDRVKGDQMGMCATVINSLALSSALGAIGVKSHVLTAIRMEPIGEFYSKWKAIEAMERGEVDIISCGTGSPYFTTDTGSS
;
A
#
# COMPACT_ATOMS: atom_id res chain seq x y z
N MET A 1 -16.93 21.29 -0.49
CA MET A 1 -15.70 21.16 -1.30
C MET A 1 -14.62 20.54 -0.44
N ALA A 2 -13.88 19.57 -0.97
CA ALA A 2 -12.74 18.98 -0.26
C ALA A 2 -11.64 20.04 -0.04
N LYS A 3 -11.03 20.05 1.15
CA LYS A 3 -9.95 20.99 1.49
C LYS A 3 -8.66 20.73 0.69
N PHE A 4 -8.44 19.48 0.30
CA PHE A 4 -7.26 19.03 -0.44
C PHE A 4 -7.67 18.46 -1.79
N LYS A 5 -6.96 18.86 -2.86
CA LYS A 5 -7.16 18.30 -4.20
C LYS A 5 -6.52 16.93 -4.38
N ARG A 6 -5.36 16.73 -3.76
CA ARG A 6 -4.54 15.51 -3.86
C ARG A 6 -3.96 15.16 -2.51
N ILE A 7 -3.95 13.87 -2.18
CA ILE A 7 -3.40 13.34 -0.93
C ILE A 7 -2.53 12.10 -1.20
N LEU A 8 -1.57 11.90 -0.31
CA LEU A 8 -0.88 10.61 -0.14
C LEU A 8 -1.38 10.00 1.17
N LEU A 9 -2.15 8.93 1.08
CA LEU A 9 -2.71 8.23 2.23
C LEU A 9 -1.77 7.12 2.66
N LYS A 10 -1.07 7.30 3.78
CA LYS A 10 -0.27 6.22 4.36
C LYS A 10 -1.12 5.37 5.31
N LEU A 11 -1.23 4.08 5.00
CA LEU A 11 -1.85 3.06 5.83
C LEU A 11 -0.78 2.21 6.52
N SER A 12 -0.95 1.96 7.81
CA SER A 12 -0.14 0.97 8.51
C SER A 12 -0.59 -0.43 8.08
N GLY A 13 0.32 -1.40 8.01
CA GLY A 13 -0.08 -2.78 7.71
C GLY A 13 -0.93 -3.35 8.83
N GLU A 14 -0.56 -3.04 10.07
CA GLU A 14 -1.24 -3.44 11.30
C GLU A 14 -2.71 -3.00 11.34
N SER A 15 -3.05 -1.88 10.71
CA SER A 15 -4.44 -1.42 10.66
C SER A 15 -5.35 -2.33 9.82
N LEU A 16 -4.77 -3.17 8.95
CA LEU A 16 -5.49 -4.20 8.22
C LEU A 16 -5.77 -5.47 9.04
N MET A 17 -5.14 -5.68 10.19
CA MET A 17 -5.39 -6.92 10.96
C MET A 17 -6.75 -6.91 11.65
N GLY A 18 -7.36 -5.74 11.87
CA GLY A 18 -8.66 -5.62 12.51
C GLY A 18 -8.70 -6.27 13.89
N GLU A 19 -9.66 -7.17 14.09
CA GLU A 19 -9.74 -7.98 15.32
C GLU A 19 -8.83 -9.22 15.28
N GLN A 20 -8.28 -9.52 14.10
CA GLN A 20 -7.32 -10.61 13.91
C GLN A 20 -5.94 -10.16 14.43
N GLY A 21 -5.19 -11.09 15.01
CA GLY A 21 -3.83 -10.79 15.50
C GLY A 21 -2.76 -10.78 14.41
N TYR A 22 -3.11 -11.17 13.18
CA TYR A 22 -2.21 -11.37 12.05
C TYR A 22 -3.00 -11.41 10.73
N GLY A 23 -2.38 -11.05 9.60
CA GLY A 23 -2.97 -11.18 8.27
C GLY A 23 -3.84 -9.98 7.87
N ILE A 24 -4.91 -10.24 7.11
CA ILE A 24 -5.78 -9.20 6.53
C ILE A 24 -7.22 -9.49 6.92
N ASP A 25 -7.80 -8.60 7.71
CA ASP A 25 -9.22 -8.58 8.06
C ASP A 25 -10.02 -7.99 6.90
N VAL A 26 -10.87 -8.82 6.31
CA VAL A 26 -11.71 -8.48 5.17
C VAL A 26 -12.69 -7.35 5.49
N LYS A 27 -13.21 -7.28 6.72
CA LYS A 27 -14.11 -6.20 7.14
C LYS A 27 -13.37 -4.87 7.15
N ARG A 28 -12.18 -4.82 7.75
CA ARG A 28 -11.34 -3.61 7.75
C ARG A 28 -10.94 -3.18 6.33
N LEU A 29 -10.56 -4.15 5.50
CA LEU A 29 -10.19 -3.90 4.11
C LEU A 29 -11.35 -3.26 3.33
N ASN A 30 -12.57 -3.78 3.50
CA ASN A 30 -13.77 -3.25 2.85
C ASN A 30 -14.17 -1.87 3.40
N GLU A 31 -14.03 -1.64 4.70
CA GLU A 31 -14.23 -0.32 5.32
C GLU A 31 -13.28 0.72 4.73
N TYR A 32 -11.99 0.39 4.56
CA TYR A 32 -11.04 1.29 3.90
C TYR A 32 -11.39 1.54 2.44
N ALA A 33 -11.72 0.50 1.69
CA ALA A 33 -12.11 0.65 0.28
C ALA A 33 -13.32 1.59 0.13
N ALA A 34 -14.32 1.47 1.00
CA ALA A 34 -15.49 2.36 1.02
C ALA A 34 -15.11 3.82 1.31
N GLN A 35 -14.25 4.07 2.32
CA GLN A 35 -13.79 5.41 2.67
C GLN A 35 -12.95 6.05 1.54
N ILE A 36 -12.10 5.25 0.89
CA ILE A 36 -11.31 5.71 -0.27
C ILE A 36 -12.24 6.09 -1.43
N LYS A 37 -13.26 5.28 -1.70
CA LYS A 37 -14.26 5.57 -2.72
C LYS A 37 -15.01 6.86 -2.45
N GLU A 38 -15.46 7.08 -1.21
CA GLU A 38 -16.13 8.32 -0.80
C GLU A 38 -15.24 9.55 -1.07
N ALA A 39 -13.96 9.49 -0.67
CA ALA A 39 -13.01 10.57 -0.92
C ALA A 39 -12.77 10.80 -2.43
N LEU A 40 -12.70 9.73 -3.23
CA LEU A 40 -12.55 9.81 -4.68
C LEU A 40 -13.78 10.46 -5.34
N GLU A 41 -14.99 10.12 -4.90
CA GLU A 41 -16.27 10.69 -5.37
C GLU A 41 -16.39 12.20 -5.02
N MET A 42 -15.70 12.66 -3.98
CA MET A 42 -15.55 14.08 -3.68
C MET A 42 -14.55 14.81 -4.61
N GLY A 43 -13.93 14.11 -5.56
CA GLY A 43 -12.95 14.64 -6.50
C GLY A 43 -11.51 14.71 -5.97
N VAL A 44 -11.22 14.02 -4.86
CA VAL A 44 -9.86 13.96 -4.31
C VAL A 44 -9.02 12.95 -5.09
N GLN A 45 -7.82 13.35 -5.49
CA GLN A 45 -6.82 12.48 -6.10
C GLN A 45 -6.04 11.74 -5.02
N ILE A 46 -5.97 10.41 -5.09
CA ILE A 46 -5.48 9.58 -3.99
C ILE A 46 -4.37 8.65 -4.49
N SER A 47 -3.19 8.77 -3.88
CA SER A 47 -2.18 7.71 -3.88
C SER A 47 -2.09 7.12 -2.47
N ILE A 48 -1.82 5.82 -2.38
CA ILE A 48 -1.79 5.07 -1.12
C ILE A 48 -0.42 4.45 -0.96
N VAL A 49 0.14 4.52 0.25
CA VAL A 49 1.31 3.71 0.64
C VAL A 49 0.89 2.82 1.80
N ILE A 50 1.10 1.51 1.70
CA ILE A 50 0.70 0.56 2.75
C ILE A 50 1.88 -0.17 3.37
N GLY A 51 1.92 -0.24 4.70
CA GLY A 51 2.90 -1.01 5.45
C GLY A 51 2.64 -2.52 5.35
N GLY A 52 3.64 -3.34 5.72
CA GLY A 52 3.56 -4.81 5.67
C GLY A 52 3.55 -5.51 7.05
N GLY A 53 3.46 -4.73 8.13
CA GLY A 53 3.65 -5.21 9.50
C GLY A 53 2.58 -6.19 10.03
N ASN A 54 1.48 -6.36 9.32
CA ASN A 54 0.49 -7.40 9.56
C ASN A 54 0.88 -8.79 9.05
N ILE A 55 1.77 -8.86 8.05
CA ILE A 55 2.24 -10.12 7.45
C ILE A 55 3.68 -10.40 7.90
N PHE A 56 4.51 -9.37 7.92
CA PHE A 56 5.90 -9.48 8.30
C PHE A 56 6.29 -8.34 9.25
N ARG A 57 6.44 -8.67 10.53
CA ARG A 57 7.09 -7.79 11.51
C ARG A 57 8.57 -8.12 11.53
N GLY A 58 9.34 -7.32 10.79
CA GLY A 58 10.79 -7.48 10.72
C GLY A 58 11.40 -7.60 12.11
N LEU A 59 12.04 -8.76 12.34
CA LEU A 59 13.09 -8.94 13.33
C LEU A 59 12.73 -8.76 14.82
N SER A 60 11.52 -9.14 15.24
CA SER A 60 11.27 -9.43 16.67
C SER A 60 12.15 -10.57 17.23
N GLY A 61 13.05 -11.14 16.41
CA GLY A 61 14.07 -12.14 16.76
C GLY A 61 15.44 -11.88 16.13
N ALA A 62 15.82 -10.62 15.86
CA ALA A 62 17.09 -10.22 15.20
C ALA A 62 18.39 -10.77 15.82
N GLY A 63 18.33 -11.43 16.97
CA GLY A 63 19.47 -12.13 17.57
C GLY A 63 19.72 -13.56 17.07
N LYS A 64 18.86 -14.15 16.22
CA LYS A 64 18.94 -15.57 15.82
C LYS A 64 19.35 -15.81 14.35
N GLY A 65 20.36 -15.09 13.85
CA GLY A 65 21.00 -15.42 12.57
C GLY A 65 20.27 -14.96 11.31
N PHE A 66 19.43 -13.93 11.40
CA PHE A 66 18.67 -13.40 10.27
C PHE A 66 19.37 -12.22 9.60
N ASP A 67 19.53 -12.27 8.27
CA ASP A 67 20.07 -11.17 7.48
C ASP A 67 19.05 -10.02 7.43
N ARG A 68 19.45 -8.85 7.92
CA ARG A 68 18.62 -7.64 7.95
C ARG A 68 18.09 -7.27 6.58
N VAL A 69 18.92 -7.38 5.54
CA VAL A 69 18.55 -7.03 4.17
C VAL A 69 17.42 -7.93 3.67
N LYS A 70 17.53 -9.24 3.91
CA LYS A 70 16.48 -10.20 3.56
C LYS A 70 15.20 -9.94 4.35
N GLY A 71 15.31 -9.60 5.62
CA GLY A 71 14.17 -9.20 6.45
C GLY A 71 13.42 -8.00 5.86
N ASP A 72 14.14 -6.93 5.50
CA ASP A 72 13.51 -5.75 4.90
C ASP A 72 12.89 -6.07 3.53
N GLN A 73 13.51 -6.95 2.72
CA GLN A 73 12.92 -7.45 1.46
C GLN A 73 11.63 -8.24 1.69
N MET A 74 11.57 -9.10 2.71
CA MET A 74 10.33 -9.78 3.11
C MET A 74 9.25 -8.78 3.53
N GLY A 75 9.63 -7.73 4.26
CA GLY A 75 8.75 -6.61 4.59
C GLY A 75 8.22 -5.88 3.36
N MET A 76 9.07 -5.64 2.35
CA MET A 76 8.66 -5.05 1.08
C MET A 76 7.66 -5.94 0.33
N CYS A 77 7.91 -7.26 0.25
CA CYS A 77 6.94 -8.20 -0.32
C CYS A 77 5.61 -8.21 0.44
N ALA A 78 5.63 -8.09 1.77
CA ALA A 78 4.42 -7.98 2.57
C ALA A 78 3.58 -6.74 2.20
N THR A 79 4.21 -5.61 1.89
CA THR A 79 3.48 -4.43 1.38
C THR A 79 2.78 -4.72 0.05
N VAL A 80 3.41 -5.49 -0.86
CA VAL A 80 2.81 -5.87 -2.15
C VAL A 80 1.56 -6.73 -1.94
N ILE A 81 1.61 -7.69 -1.01
CA ILE A 81 0.46 -8.54 -0.68
C ILE A 81 -0.73 -7.68 -0.22
N ASN A 82 -0.48 -6.72 0.68
CA ASN A 82 -1.52 -5.79 1.14
C ASN A 82 -2.06 -4.91 0.02
N SER A 83 -1.19 -4.44 -0.88
CA SER A 83 -1.59 -3.62 -2.02
C SER A 83 -2.49 -4.38 -2.99
N LEU A 84 -2.19 -5.66 -3.26
CA LEU A 84 -3.04 -6.52 -4.07
C LEU A 84 -4.41 -6.74 -3.43
N ALA A 85 -4.44 -6.98 -2.11
CA ALA A 85 -5.70 -7.13 -1.37
C ALA A 85 -6.55 -5.85 -1.45
N LEU A 86 -5.95 -4.69 -1.22
CA LEU A 86 -6.65 -3.40 -1.32
C LEU A 86 -7.11 -3.10 -2.75
N SER A 87 -6.28 -3.37 -3.75
CA SER A 87 -6.64 -3.22 -5.16
C SER A 87 -7.85 -4.10 -5.51
N SER A 88 -7.87 -5.34 -5.04
CA SER A 88 -9.01 -6.25 -5.24
C SER A 88 -10.29 -5.72 -4.56
N ALA A 89 -10.19 -5.19 -3.33
CA ALA A 89 -11.34 -4.64 -2.62
C ALA A 89 -11.89 -3.38 -3.30
N LEU A 90 -11.01 -2.48 -3.77
CA LEU A 90 -11.38 -1.31 -4.57
C LEU A 90 -12.05 -1.72 -5.89
N GLY A 91 -11.49 -2.70 -6.60
CA GLY A 91 -12.05 -3.23 -7.84
C GLY A 91 -13.45 -3.82 -7.64
N ALA A 92 -13.68 -4.54 -6.54
CA ALA A 92 -14.98 -5.12 -6.21
C ALA A 92 -16.09 -4.07 -6.01
N ILE A 93 -15.74 -2.83 -5.65
CA ILE A 93 -16.69 -1.71 -5.49
C ILE A 93 -16.66 -0.71 -6.67
N GLY A 94 -16.00 -1.08 -7.77
CA GLY A 94 -15.95 -0.30 -9.01
C GLY A 94 -14.88 0.79 -9.06
N VAL A 95 -13.94 0.82 -8.12
CA VAL A 95 -12.82 1.77 -8.12
C VAL A 95 -11.63 1.17 -8.85
N LYS A 96 -11.22 1.82 -9.95
CA LYS A 96 -10.00 1.44 -10.67
C LYS A 96 -8.77 1.81 -9.84
N SER A 97 -7.83 0.87 -9.75
CA SER A 97 -6.58 1.10 -9.03
C SER A 97 -5.39 0.46 -9.76
N HIS A 98 -4.20 1.02 -9.51
CA HIS A 98 -2.92 0.54 -10.06
C HIS A 98 -1.97 0.20 -8.92
N VAL A 99 -1.40 -1.01 -8.93
CA VAL A 99 -0.35 -1.38 -7.98
C VAL A 99 1.00 -1.02 -8.59
N LEU A 100 1.63 0.00 -8.02
CA LEU A 100 2.96 0.48 -8.39
C LEU A 100 3.99 -0.05 -7.38
N THR A 101 5.13 -0.52 -7.87
CA THR A 101 6.17 -1.15 -7.05
C THR A 101 7.49 -0.41 -7.21
N ALA A 102 8.17 -0.14 -6.09
CA ALA A 102 9.52 0.46 -6.11
C ALA A 102 10.60 -0.53 -6.59
N ILE A 103 10.29 -1.82 -6.66
CA ILE A 103 11.14 -2.90 -7.18
C ILE A 103 10.39 -3.53 -8.36
N ARG A 104 11.06 -3.71 -9.50
CA ARG A 104 10.46 -4.35 -10.68
C ARG A 104 9.93 -5.73 -10.34
N MET A 105 8.63 -5.94 -10.56
CA MET A 105 7.92 -7.15 -10.15
C MET A 105 6.81 -7.50 -11.14
N GLU A 106 7.05 -7.35 -12.43
CA GLU A 106 6.10 -7.75 -13.46
C GLU A 106 5.89 -9.27 -13.46
N PRO A 107 4.65 -9.79 -13.59
CA PRO A 107 3.40 -9.07 -13.86
C PRO A 107 2.58 -8.68 -12.61
N ILE A 108 3.14 -8.80 -11.39
CA ILE A 108 2.41 -8.57 -10.13
C ILE A 108 2.04 -7.09 -9.95
N GLY A 109 2.98 -6.19 -10.23
CA GLY A 109 2.75 -4.76 -10.18
C GLY A 109 3.66 -4.04 -11.18
N GLU A 110 3.24 -2.85 -11.61
CA GLU A 110 4.04 -2.04 -12.52
C GLU A 110 5.19 -1.37 -11.76
N PHE A 111 6.33 -1.17 -12.41
CA PHE A 111 7.39 -0.36 -11.82
C PHE A 111 6.92 1.09 -11.64
N TYR A 112 7.17 1.65 -10.46
CA TYR A 112 6.74 3.01 -10.12
C TYR A 112 7.28 4.03 -11.12
N SER A 113 6.37 4.87 -11.62
CA SER A 113 6.68 6.06 -12.41
C SER A 113 5.82 7.20 -11.90
N LYS A 114 6.47 8.29 -11.52
CA LYS A 114 5.81 9.53 -11.09
C LYS A 114 4.74 9.96 -12.10
N TRP A 115 5.06 9.90 -13.39
CA TRP A 115 4.16 10.37 -14.45
C TRP A 115 2.93 9.48 -14.58
N LYS A 116 3.12 8.15 -14.54
CA LYS A 116 2.00 7.20 -14.58
C LYS A 116 1.04 7.39 -13.40
N ALA A 117 1.58 7.56 -12.20
CA ALA A 117 0.77 7.81 -11.00
C ALA A 117 -0.05 9.11 -11.13
N ILE A 118 0.61 10.20 -11.56
CA ILE A 118 -0.08 11.48 -11.79
C ILE A 118 -1.21 11.34 -12.82
N GLU A 119 -0.94 10.70 -13.96
CA GLU A 119 -1.92 10.50 -15.02
C GLU A 119 -3.10 9.61 -14.57
N ALA A 120 -2.84 8.56 -13.79
CA ALA A 120 -3.88 7.70 -13.22
C ALA A 120 -4.79 8.49 -12.27
N MET A 121 -4.20 9.23 -11.32
CA MET A 121 -4.96 10.11 -10.43
C MET A 121 -5.75 11.18 -11.18
N GLU A 122 -5.23 11.72 -12.28
CA GLU A 122 -5.94 12.70 -13.12
C GLU A 122 -7.15 12.09 -13.84
N ARG A 123 -7.14 10.78 -14.10
CA ARG A 123 -8.29 10.02 -14.61
C ARG A 123 -9.28 9.58 -13.52
N GLY A 124 -9.04 9.95 -12.25
CA GLY A 124 -9.87 9.52 -11.12
C GLY A 124 -9.63 8.05 -10.72
N GLU A 125 -8.42 7.55 -10.94
CA GLU A 125 -7.99 6.21 -10.52
C GLU A 125 -7.13 6.32 -9.25
N VAL A 126 -6.99 5.22 -8.49
CA VAL A 126 -6.21 5.17 -7.25
C VAL A 126 -4.87 4.49 -7.48
N ASP A 127 -3.76 5.14 -7.10
CA ASP A 127 -2.45 4.47 -7.09
C ASP A 127 -2.18 3.82 -5.74
N ILE A 128 -1.64 2.60 -5.73
CA ILE A 128 -1.18 1.91 -4.54
C ILE A 128 0.31 1.61 -4.68
N ILE A 129 1.13 2.35 -3.95
CA ILE A 129 2.59 2.30 -4.02
C ILE A 129 3.11 1.34 -2.96
N SER A 130 3.89 0.36 -3.42
CA SER A 130 4.41 -0.76 -2.63
C SER A 130 5.93 -0.80 -2.66
N CYS A 131 6.51 -1.63 -1.79
CA CYS A 131 7.94 -1.79 -1.55
C CYS A 131 8.63 -0.56 -0.92
N GLY A 132 7.88 0.43 -0.42
CA GLY A 132 8.47 1.62 0.20
C GLY A 132 9.43 2.34 -0.77
N THR A 133 10.67 2.57 -0.35
CA THR A 133 11.73 3.16 -1.19
C THR A 133 12.42 2.14 -2.11
N GLY A 134 12.09 0.85 -2.00
CA GLY A 134 12.79 -0.25 -2.67
C GLY A 134 14.16 -0.58 -2.07
N SER A 135 14.56 0.11 -0.99
CA SER A 135 15.86 -0.05 -0.35
C SER A 135 15.72 -0.62 1.06
N PRO A 136 16.59 -1.57 1.48
CA PRO A 136 16.69 -2.00 2.88
C PRO A 136 17.02 -0.84 3.82
N TYR A 137 16.80 -1.02 5.12
CA TYR A 137 17.00 -0.03 6.19
C TYR A 137 16.05 1.18 6.19
N PHE A 138 15.11 1.25 5.26
CA PHE A 138 14.08 2.28 5.22
C PHE A 138 12.71 1.75 5.66
N THR A 139 11.87 2.64 6.19
CA THR A 139 10.49 2.31 6.55
C THR A 139 9.54 2.77 5.46
N THR A 140 8.30 2.28 5.51
CA THR A 140 7.22 2.78 4.65
C THR A 140 6.99 4.28 4.84
N ASP A 141 7.26 4.82 6.04
CA ASP A 141 7.09 6.26 6.32
C ASP A 141 8.10 7.11 5.51
N THR A 142 9.32 6.61 5.28
CA THR A 142 10.27 7.28 4.38
C THR A 142 9.79 7.28 2.94
N GLY A 143 9.15 6.19 2.50
CA GLY A 143 8.55 6.11 1.16
C GLY A 143 7.30 6.98 0.99
N SER A 144 6.66 7.38 2.09
CA SER A 144 5.47 8.23 2.10
C SER A 144 5.74 9.70 2.48
N SER A 145 7.01 10.10 2.55
CA SER A 145 7.44 11.47 2.88
C SER A 145 7.63 12.34 1.64
#